data_AF-A0A0S9DKM5-F1
#
_entry.id   AF-A0A0S9DKM5-F1
#
_cell.length_a   1.000
_cell.length_b   1.000
_cell.length_c   1.000
_cell.angle_alpha   90.00
_cell.angle_beta   90.00
_cell.angle_gamma   90.00
#
_symmetry.space_group_name_H-M   'P 1'
#
loop_
_entity.id
_entity.type
_entity.pdbx_description
1 polymer ?
#
loop_
_entity_poly.entity_id
_entity_poly.type
_entity_poly.pdbx_seq_one_letter_code
_entity_poly.pdbx_strand_id
1 'polypeptide(L)'
;MTEAGAMPTTAGRVLLAGDSSIIPVIRGLIETLPDTARGQIFVEVASAEDITPLETPERITVSWLARDVRGAAPGEVLDQAVRAWVSEMTTGDVLVDGADLCVWLGGEAARIDTLRSELAERLGSSRETLAR
;
A
#
# COMPACT_ATOMS: atom_id res chain seq x y z
N MET A 1 7.10 11.35 14.85
CA MET A 1 5.77 11.80 14.41
C MET A 1 5.84 11.94 12.91
N THR A 2 5.66 10.85 12.18
CA THR A 2 5.60 10.86 10.72
C THR A 2 4.19 11.30 10.35
N GLU A 3 4.05 12.47 9.75
CA GLU A 3 2.76 12.94 9.22
C GLU A 3 2.40 12.08 8.02
N ALA A 4 1.37 11.23 8.19
CA ALA A 4 0.67 10.64 7.07
C ALA A 4 0.01 11.79 6.30
N GLY A 5 0.51 12.10 5.10
CA GLY A 5 -0.20 13.04 4.23
C GLY A 5 -1.61 12.51 3.97
N ALA A 6 -2.61 13.38 4.01
CA ALA A 6 -4.00 12.99 3.80
C ALA A 6 -4.16 12.26 2.44
N MET A 7 -5.03 11.26 2.40
CA MET A 7 -5.38 10.61 1.13
C MET A 7 -6.18 11.59 0.27
N PRO A 8 -5.91 11.66 -1.05
CA PRO A 8 -6.71 12.49 -1.94
C PRO A 8 -8.17 12.02 -1.91
N THR A 9 -9.07 12.96 -1.63
CA THR A 9 -10.52 12.71 -1.44
C THR A 9 -11.23 12.20 -2.70
N THR A 10 -10.57 12.29 -3.85
CA THR A 10 -11.09 11.88 -5.17
C THR A 10 -10.51 10.55 -5.65
N ALA A 11 -9.56 9.92 -4.93
CA ALA A 11 -8.99 8.66 -5.39
C ALA A 11 -10.04 7.54 -5.32
N GLY A 12 -10.60 7.19 -6.47
CA GLY A 12 -11.54 6.09 -6.57
C GLY A 12 -10.88 4.74 -6.30
N ARG A 13 -9.56 4.55 -6.47
CA ARG A 13 -8.82 3.32 -6.14
C ARG A 13 -7.64 3.61 -5.22
N VAL A 14 -7.47 2.80 -4.17
CA VAL A 14 -6.41 2.96 -3.17
C VAL A 14 -5.57 1.69 -3.05
N LEU A 15 -4.24 1.84 -3.02
CA LEU A 15 -3.30 0.80 -2.67
C LEU A 15 -2.42 1.28 -1.51
N LEU A 16 -2.56 0.68 -0.32
CA LEU A 16 -1.67 0.91 0.81
C LEU A 16 -0.79 -0.34 1.00
N ALA A 17 0.51 -0.19 1.15
CA ALA A 17 1.40 -1.33 1.34
C ALA A 17 2.55 -1.02 2.30
N GLY A 18 2.94 -2.00 3.12
CA GLY A 18 4.13 -1.89 3.93
C GLY A 18 4.36 -3.04 4.88
N ASP A 19 5.34 -2.91 5.77
CA ASP A 19 5.60 -3.88 6.83
C ASP A 19 4.95 -3.48 8.17
N SER A 20 5.02 -4.34 9.17
CA SER A 20 4.37 -4.15 10.47
C SER A 20 4.71 -2.83 11.18
N SER A 21 5.87 -2.23 10.89
CA SER A 21 6.31 -0.96 11.50
C SER A 21 5.34 0.20 11.25
N ILE A 22 4.58 0.14 10.16
CA ILE A 22 3.69 1.24 9.71
C ILE A 22 2.20 0.98 9.99
N ILE A 23 1.84 -0.10 10.69
CA ILE A 23 0.44 -0.39 11.06
C ILE A 23 -0.28 0.84 11.66
N PRO A 24 0.28 1.56 12.65
CA PRO A 24 -0.31 2.80 13.15
C PRO A 24 -0.51 3.89 12.08
N VAL A 25 0.38 3.99 11.09
CA VAL A 25 0.23 4.94 9.97
C VAL A 25 -0.92 4.52 9.06
N ILE A 26 -1.02 3.23 8.72
CA ILE A 26 -2.13 2.68 7.92
C ILE A 26 -3.47 2.95 8.61
N ARG A 27 -3.56 2.78 9.94
CA ARG A 27 -4.79 3.08 10.70
C ARG A 27 -5.23 4.53 10.49
N GLY A 28 -4.30 5.48 10.67
CA GLY A 28 -4.59 6.90 10.44
C GLY A 28 -5.02 7.19 9.00
N LEU A 29 -4.41 6.54 8.01
CA LEU A 29 -4.80 6.69 6.60
C LEU A 29 -6.20 6.15 6.33
N ILE A 30 -6.56 4.99 6.89
CA ILE A 30 -7.90 4.41 6.75
C ILE A 30 -8.97 5.36 7.28
N GLU A 31 -8.72 6.03 8.41
CA GLU A 31 -9.66 7.00 9.00
C GLU A 31 -9.92 8.22 8.08
N THR A 32 -9.04 8.48 7.12
CA THR A 32 -9.22 9.57 6.13
C THR A 32 -9.91 9.12 4.84
N LEU A 33 -10.14 7.82 4.66
CA LEU A 33 -10.74 7.30 3.43
C LEU A 33 -12.25 7.60 3.40
N PRO A 34 -12.79 8.04 2.24
CA PRO A 34 -14.24 8.13 2.08
C PRO A 34 -14.88 6.74 2.06
N ASP A 35 -16.16 6.62 2.44
CA ASP A 35 -16.92 5.35 2.39
C ASP A 35 -16.96 4.72 0.99
N THR A 36 -16.78 5.52 -0.05
CA THR A 36 -16.75 5.08 -1.44
C THR A 36 -15.39 4.54 -1.88
N ALA A 37 -14.35 4.66 -1.07
CA ALA A 37 -13.01 4.17 -1.37
C ALA A 37 -13.04 2.66 -1.61
N ARG A 38 -12.34 2.22 -2.66
CA ARG A 38 -12.18 0.80 -3.03
C ARG A 38 -10.70 0.53 -3.25
N GLY A 39 -10.23 -0.67 -2.92
CA GLY A 39 -8.79 -0.89 -2.96
C GLY A 39 -8.27 -2.04 -2.12
N GLN A 40 -6.95 -2.01 -1.92
CA GLN A 40 -6.19 -3.08 -1.30
C GLN A 40 -5.19 -2.51 -0.30
N ILE A 41 -5.07 -3.18 0.84
CA ILE A 41 -4.03 -2.96 1.83
C ILE A 41 -3.20 -4.23 1.92
N PHE A 42 -1.88 -4.13 1.77
CA PHE A 42 -0.93 -5.21 2.02
C PHE A 42 -0.09 -4.89 3.25
N VAL A 43 -0.08 -5.78 4.24
CA VAL A 43 0.78 -5.63 5.42
C VAL A 43 1.66 -6.86 5.57
N GLU A 44 2.96 -6.68 5.45
CA GLU A 44 3.94 -7.72 5.68
C GLU A 44 4.30 -7.83 7.16
N VAL A 45 4.25 -9.04 7.69
CA VAL A 45 4.55 -9.36 9.09
C VAL A 45 5.60 -10.45 9.16
N ALA A 46 6.35 -10.50 10.27
CA ALA A 46 7.32 -11.57 10.47
C ALA A 46 6.62 -12.93 10.52
N SER A 47 5.53 -13.02 11.27
CA SER A 47 4.71 -14.22 11.43
C SER A 47 3.22 -13.91 11.49
N ALA A 48 2.37 -14.93 11.36
CA ALA A 48 0.93 -14.79 11.55
C ALA A 48 0.53 -14.31 12.97
N GLU A 49 1.40 -14.48 13.97
CA GLU A 49 1.16 -14.04 15.35
C GLU A 49 1.21 -12.51 15.50
N ASP A 50 1.89 -11.82 14.58
CA ASP A 50 2.00 -10.36 14.56
C ASP A 50 0.80 -9.67 13.87
N ILE A 51 -0.18 -10.44 13.38
CA ILE A 51 -1.36 -9.91 12.69
C ILE A 51 -2.23 -9.13 13.68
N THR A 52 -2.49 -7.86 13.34
CA THR A 52 -3.36 -6.98 14.14
C THR A 52 -4.52 -6.47 13.28
N PRO A 53 -5.76 -6.96 13.47
CA PRO A 53 -6.91 -6.62 12.61
C PRO A 53 -7.07 -5.12 12.39
N LEU A 54 -7.34 -4.75 11.13
CA LEU A 54 -7.63 -3.39 10.70
C LEU A 54 -9.10 -3.30 10.35
N GLU A 55 -9.78 -2.28 10.88
CA GLU A 55 -11.14 -1.94 10.48
C GLU A 55 -11.05 -1.07 9.24
N THR A 56 -11.75 -1.44 8.16
CA THR A 56 -11.68 -0.76 6.87
C THR A 56 -13.07 -0.55 6.28
N PRO A 57 -13.26 0.43 5.37
CA PRO A 57 -14.45 0.53 4.54
C PRO A 57 -14.74 -0.78 3.79
N GLU A 58 -16.02 -1.03 3.48
CA GLU A 58 -16.49 -2.32 2.94
C GLU A 58 -15.80 -2.75 1.63
N ARG A 59 -15.31 -1.79 0.84
CA ARG A 59 -14.68 -2.06 -0.47
C ARG A 59 -13.15 -2.08 -0.42
N ILE A 60 -12.58 -2.06 0.77
CA ILE A 60 -11.14 -2.18 1.01
C ILE A 60 -10.86 -3.59 1.52
N THR A 61 -9.95 -4.30 0.85
CA THR A 61 -9.48 -5.61 1.30
C THR A 61 -8.14 -5.47 2.01
N VAL A 62 -7.95 -6.19 3.12
CA VAL A 62 -6.66 -6.27 3.83
C VAL A 62 -6.07 -7.65 3.64
N SER A 63 -4.84 -7.70 3.14
CA SER A 63 -4.08 -8.94 2.92
C SER A 63 -2.82 -8.92 3.78
N TRP A 64 -2.74 -9.85 4.72
CA TRP A 64 -1.59 -10.04 5.59
C TRP A 64 -0.59 -11.00 4.94
N LEU A 65 0.68 -10.58 4.89
CA LEU A 65 1.76 -11.30 4.22
C LEU A 65 2.76 -11.78 5.27
N ALA A 66 2.56 -12.97 5.82
CA ALA A 66 3.48 -13.57 6.77
C ALA A 66 4.74 -14.10 6.08
N ARG A 67 5.92 -13.66 6.51
CA ARG A 67 7.21 -14.07 5.94
C ARG A 67 7.61 -15.49 6.32
N ASP A 68 7.31 -15.92 7.55
CA ASP A 68 7.71 -17.23 8.08
C ASP A 68 7.21 -18.39 7.22
N VAL A 69 6.01 -18.26 6.65
CA VAL A 69 5.37 -19.29 5.79
C VAL A 69 6.24 -19.64 4.57
N ARG A 70 7.06 -18.71 4.08
CA ARG A 70 7.90 -18.88 2.89
C ARG A 70 9.40 -18.73 3.14
N GLY A 71 9.83 -18.39 4.37
CA GLY A 71 11.21 -18.07 4.67
C GLY A 71 11.76 -16.87 3.87
N ALA A 72 10.89 -15.93 3.52
CA ALA A 72 11.21 -14.81 2.64
C ALA A 72 11.98 -13.69 3.36
N ALA A 73 12.81 -12.96 2.62
CA ALA A 73 13.49 -11.77 3.14
C ALA A 73 12.49 -10.61 3.40
N PRO A 74 12.80 -9.67 4.31
CA PRO A 74 11.96 -8.49 4.56
C PRO A 74 11.66 -7.70 3.27
N GLY A 75 10.37 -7.47 3.01
CA GLY A 75 9.85 -6.75 1.86
C GLY A 75 9.74 -7.56 0.57
N GLU A 76 10.21 -8.81 0.54
CA GLU A 76 10.15 -9.65 -0.67
C GLU A 76 8.72 -10.10 -1.01
N VAL A 77 7.96 -10.52 0.01
CA VAL A 77 6.57 -10.97 -0.19
C VAL A 77 5.68 -9.78 -0.52
N LEU A 78 5.91 -8.65 0.16
CA LEU A 78 5.23 -7.40 -0.14
C LEU A 78 5.45 -6.95 -1.59
N ASP A 79 6.71 -6.97 -2.06
CA ASP A 79 7.04 -6.59 -3.43
C ASP A 79 6.28 -7.40 -4.47
N GLN A 80 6.27 -8.72 -4.31
CA GLN A 80 5.55 -9.62 -5.20
C GLN A 80 4.05 -9.31 -5.22
N ALA A 81 3.42 -9.14 -4.05
CA ALA A 81 2.00 -8.87 -3.94
C ALA A 81 1.60 -7.53 -4.57
N VAL A 82 2.37 -6.48 -4.28
CA VAL A 82 2.15 -5.14 -4.84
C VAL A 82 2.30 -5.15 -6.36
N ARG A 83 3.36 -5.78 -6.90
CA ARG A 83 3.56 -5.84 -8.35
C ARG A 83 2.46 -6.59 -9.06
N ALA A 84 2.03 -7.73 -8.52
CA ALA A 84 0.92 -8.50 -9.05
C ALA A 84 -0.36 -7.65 -9.08
N TRP A 85 -0.71 -7.01 -7.96
CA TRP A 85 -1.90 -6.18 -7.89
C TRP A 85 -1.87 -5.02 -8.90
N VAL A 86 -0.74 -4.30 -8.98
CA VAL A 86 -0.64 -3.17 -9.91
C VAL A 86 -0.73 -3.66 -11.36
N SER A 87 -0.11 -4.80 -11.70
CA SER A 87 -0.20 -5.37 -13.05
C SER A 87 -1.63 -5.73 -13.47
N GLU A 88 -2.46 -6.17 -12.52
CA GLU A 88 -3.85 -6.54 -12.79
C GLU A 88 -4.79 -5.32 -12.80
N MET A 89 -4.48 -4.30 -11.99
CA MET A 89 -5.38 -3.17 -11.74
C MET A 89 -5.03 -1.92 -12.56
N THR A 90 -3.91 -1.93 -13.28
CA THR A 90 -3.48 -0.83 -14.14
C THR A 90 -3.18 -1.32 -15.55
N THR A 91 -3.48 -0.49 -16.55
CA THR A 91 -3.11 -0.76 -17.95
C THR A 91 -1.67 -0.34 -18.26
N GLY A 92 -1.00 0.37 -17.35
CA GLY A 92 0.34 0.93 -17.55
C GLY A 92 0.34 2.23 -18.36
N ASP A 93 -0.84 2.80 -18.61
CA ASP A 93 -1.02 4.08 -19.29
C ASP A 93 -1.49 5.11 -18.27
N VAL A 94 -0.62 6.09 -17.98
CA VAL A 94 -0.86 7.09 -16.94
C VAL A 94 -2.10 7.94 -17.20
N LEU A 95 -2.48 8.16 -18.47
CA LEU A 95 -3.67 8.94 -18.80
C LEU A 95 -4.96 8.17 -18.50
N VAL A 96 -4.89 6.83 -18.53
CA VAL A 96 -6.02 5.94 -18.21
C VAL A 96 -6.06 5.59 -16.72
N ASP A 97 -4.90 5.34 -16.12
CA ASP A 97 -4.78 4.82 -14.74
C ASP A 97 -4.65 5.92 -13.68
N GLY A 98 -3.95 7.01 -14.00
CA GLY A 98 -3.37 7.94 -13.03
C GLY A 98 -4.36 8.91 -12.38
N ALA A 99 -5.53 9.13 -12.97
CA ALA A 99 -6.50 10.08 -12.42
C ALA A 99 -7.27 9.56 -11.19
N ASP A 100 -7.28 8.24 -10.97
CA ASP A 100 -8.14 7.60 -9.96
C ASP A 100 -7.37 6.68 -8.99
N LEU A 101 -6.07 6.44 -9.19
CA LEU A 101 -5.28 5.52 -8.35
C LEU A 101 -4.37 6.29 -7.39
N CYS A 102 -4.58 6.12 -6.08
CA CYS A 102 -3.65 6.52 -5.05
C CYS A 102 -2.85 5.31 -4.55
N VAL A 103 -1.52 5.44 -4.55
CA VAL A 103 -0.62 4.40 -4.04
C VAL A 103 0.24 4.98 -2.93
N TRP A 104 0.30 4.28 -1.80
CA TRP A 104 1.16 4.63 -0.68
C TRP A 104 1.94 3.40 -0.21
N LEU A 105 3.26 3.54 -0.10
CA LEU A 105 4.16 2.51 0.42
C LEU A 105 4.98 3.07 1.58
N GLY A 106 5.06 2.32 2.68
CA GLY A 106 5.88 2.69 3.83
C GLY A 106 6.44 1.46 4.55
N GLY A 107 7.54 1.64 5.27
CA GLY A 107 8.17 0.54 5.99
C GLY A 107 9.68 0.72 6.15
N GLU A 108 10.29 -0.15 6.94
CA GLU A 108 11.71 -0.11 7.27
C GLU A 108 12.55 -1.00 6.33
N ALA A 109 11.93 -1.94 5.62
CA ALA A 109 12.67 -2.81 4.70
C ALA A 109 13.15 -2.02 3.47
N ALA A 110 14.46 -2.09 3.17
CA ALA A 110 15.07 -1.41 2.03
C ALA A 110 14.41 -1.75 0.67
N ARG A 111 13.83 -2.95 0.56
CA ARG A 111 13.07 -3.36 -0.63
C ARG A 111 11.84 -2.49 -0.88
N ILE A 112 11.19 -2.00 0.18
CA ILE A 112 10.02 -1.13 0.10
C ILE A 112 10.40 0.21 -0.51
N ASP A 113 11.53 0.78 -0.11
CA ASP A 113 12.03 2.04 -0.69
C ASP A 113 12.36 1.90 -2.19
N THR A 114 12.96 0.77 -2.56
CA THR A 114 13.25 0.44 -3.97
C THR A 114 11.96 0.33 -4.77
N LEU A 115 11.01 -0.47 -4.30
CA LEU A 115 9.71 -0.69 -4.94
C LEU A 115 8.92 0.60 -5.11
N ARG A 116 8.93 1.46 -4.07
CA ARG A 116 8.28 2.77 -4.10
C ARG A 116 8.83 3.64 -5.23
N SER A 117 10.14 3.66 -5.41
CA SER A 117 10.80 4.41 -6.49
C SER A 117 10.40 3.88 -7.87
N GLU A 118 10.46 2.56 -8.06
CA GLU A 118 10.10 1.92 -9.34
C GLU A 118 8.62 2.13 -9.71
N LEU A 119 7.71 2.09 -8.73
CA LEU A 119 6.29 2.36 -8.95
C LEU A 119 6.02 3.83 -9.26
N ALA A 120 6.71 4.75 -8.60
CA ALA A 120 6.58 6.18 -8.83
C ALA A 120 6.98 6.56 -10.26
N GLU A 121 8.04 5.92 -10.79
CA GLU A 121 8.49 6.05 -12.18
C GLU A 121 7.47 5.45 -13.15
N ARG A 122 6.97 4.25 -12.87
CA ARG A 122 6.04 3.54 -13.76
C ARG A 122 4.66 4.21 -13.86
N LEU A 123 4.11 4.66 -12.73
CA LEU A 123 2.74 5.17 -12.65
C LEU A 123 2.64 6.67 -12.96
N GLY A 124 3.76 7.33 -13.30
CA GLY A 124 3.76 8.75 -13.67
C GLY A 124 3.22 9.63 -12.56
N SER A 125 3.94 9.68 -11.44
CA SER A 125 3.49 10.34 -10.21
C SER A 125 2.96 11.77 -10.42
N SER A 126 1.65 11.95 -10.30
CA SER A 126 1.11 13.13 -9.63
C SER A 126 1.38 12.95 -8.14
N ARG A 127 2.29 13.79 -7.64
CA ARG A 127 2.91 13.76 -6.31
C ARG A 127 1.92 13.98 -5.15
N GLU A 128 1.08 13.02 -4.78
CA GLU A 128 0.38 12.99 -3.48
C GLU A 128 0.15 11.50 -3.15
N THR A 129 0.84 10.82 -2.22
CA THR A 129 1.38 11.21 -0.92
C THR A 129 2.57 10.29 -0.60
N LEU A 130 3.73 10.87 -0.29
CA LEU A 130 4.90 10.14 0.22
C LEU A 130 5.12 10.59 1.67
N ALA A 131 4.72 9.77 2.64
CA ALA A 131 5.08 9.97 4.03
C ALA A 131 6.28 9.06 4.35
N ARG A 132 7.32 9.65 4.96
CA ARG A 132 8.64 9.08 5.22
C ARG A 132 8.67 8.07 6.35
#